data_AF-A0A518LQW4-F1
#
_entry.id   AF-A0A518LQW4-F1
#
_cell.length_a   1.000
_cell.length_b   1.000
_cell.length_c   1.000
_cell.angle_alpha   90.00
_cell.angle_beta   90.00
_cell.angle_gamma   90.00
#
_symmetry.space_group_name_H-M   'P 1'
#
loop_
_entity.id
_entity.type
_entity.pdbx_description
1 polymer ?
#
loop_
_entity_poly.entity_id
_entity_poly.type
_entity_poly.pdbx_seq_one_letter_code
_entity_poly.pdbx_strand_id
1 'polypeptide(L)'
;MTLVAAKRKECRPRRVSRGFTLIELLVVISIIALLVSLLLPAMAGAMRVARKTTCMATLRGLAQASQAWSTSNEDMIVGAPSTSGAYLWGSPMPTVAYGAAVQRWDFMGPLAKDMGVELPEGDGTNPGVARRFNAIRTHKAFMCASNEFLATHFAGPNAGTNRMISYNMGVYFLYINATSSAEAGFPGDGNGTSYYSGSFETKMPGNYKPRTSLIGNPANKVLFADGGKYSEIDVAPDYDLSMPATWGGAFSDRGPHFLGATAGSRSWDRRFAPGNGGGSAATVDARIYGFRHSTGTPPRGAKANSYQGNLVYFDGHAATLGDLDFSNPYQWLPQNTVTANLSNIAPDVVQRYGLSDGFKVGP
;
A
#
# COMPACT_ATOMS: atom_id res chain seq x y z
N MET A 1 -86.88 -52.09 3.39
CA MET A 1 -86.38 -52.36 4.77
C MET A 1 -84.87 -52.48 4.67
N THR A 2 -84.17 -51.34 4.71
CA THR A 2 -82.74 -51.25 4.37
C THR A 2 -81.99 -50.78 5.60
N LEU A 3 -81.20 -51.68 6.20
CA LEU A 3 -80.36 -51.41 7.37
C LEU A 3 -79.22 -50.46 7.01
N VAL A 4 -79.16 -49.29 7.64
CA VAL A 4 -77.99 -48.41 7.60
C VAL A 4 -77.03 -48.86 8.70
N ALA A 5 -75.87 -49.38 8.29
CA ALA A 5 -74.80 -49.79 9.18
C ALA A 5 -74.08 -48.57 9.81
N ALA A 6 -73.96 -48.55 11.13
CA ALA A 6 -73.24 -47.51 11.87
C ALA A 6 -71.70 -47.68 11.71
N LYS A 7 -71.03 -46.64 11.19
CA LYS A 7 -69.56 -46.55 11.14
C LYS A 7 -69.00 -46.33 12.55
N ARG A 8 -68.19 -47.28 13.06
CA ARG A 8 -67.44 -47.12 14.31
C ARG A 8 -66.32 -46.09 14.14
N LYS A 9 -66.22 -45.12 15.05
CA LYS A 9 -65.08 -44.19 15.17
C LYS A 9 -63.90 -44.93 15.82
N GLU A 10 -62.80 -45.09 15.08
CA GLU A 10 -61.53 -45.51 15.64
C GLU A 10 -60.89 -44.35 16.43
N CYS A 11 -60.71 -44.52 17.74
CA CYS A 11 -59.88 -43.62 18.55
C CYS A 11 -58.41 -43.88 18.24
N ARG A 12 -57.77 -43.01 17.44
CA ARG A 12 -56.31 -43.01 17.29
C ARG A 12 -55.65 -42.55 18.59
N PRO A 13 -54.61 -43.24 19.11
CA PRO A 13 -53.87 -42.79 20.27
C PRO A 13 -53.23 -41.42 19.96
N ARG A 14 -53.49 -40.42 20.81
CA ARG A 14 -52.81 -39.12 20.74
C ARG A 14 -51.32 -39.36 20.94
N ARG A 15 -50.51 -39.12 19.91
CA ARG A 15 -49.06 -38.96 20.10
C ARG A 15 -48.88 -37.75 21.02
N VAL A 16 -48.39 -37.98 22.23
CA VAL A 16 -48.03 -36.92 23.16
C VAL A 16 -46.81 -36.22 22.57
N SER A 17 -47.01 -35.11 21.85
CA SER A 17 -45.90 -34.24 21.48
C SER A 17 -45.40 -33.58 22.77
N ARG A 18 -44.17 -33.90 23.19
CA ARG A 18 -43.49 -33.16 24.24
C ARG A 18 -43.30 -31.73 23.73
N GLY A 19 -44.05 -30.78 24.29
CA GLY A 19 -43.88 -29.35 24.00
C GLY A 19 -42.67 -28.82 24.75
N PHE A 20 -41.82 -28.06 24.07
CA PHE A 20 -40.71 -27.34 24.68
C PHE A 20 -41.28 -26.28 25.63
N THR A 21 -40.81 -26.26 26.87
CA THR A 21 -41.19 -25.24 27.85
C THR A 21 -40.42 -23.95 27.57
N LEU A 22 -41.02 -22.79 27.91
CA LEU A 22 -40.35 -21.49 27.79
C LEU A 22 -39.03 -21.45 28.57
N ILE A 23 -38.95 -22.14 29.70
CA ILE A 23 -37.75 -22.19 30.53
C ILE A 23 -36.62 -23.00 29.89
N GLU A 24 -36.93 -24.12 29.22
CA GLU A 24 -35.93 -24.91 28.49
C GLU A 24 -35.30 -24.09 27.36
N LEU A 25 -36.11 -23.29 26.65
CA LEU A 25 -35.60 -22.42 25.59
C LEU A 25 -34.78 -21.25 26.18
N LEU A 26 -35.21 -20.68 27.31
CA LEU A 26 -34.52 -19.57 27.98
C LEU A 26 -33.14 -19.97 28.50
N VAL A 27 -33.00 -21.17 29.07
CA VAL A 27 -31.71 -21.68 29.55
C VAL A 27 -30.75 -21.94 28.39
N VAL A 28 -31.25 -22.43 27.25
CA VAL A 28 -30.40 -22.68 26.09
C VAL A 28 -29.84 -21.38 25.50
N ILE A 29 -30.69 -20.36 25.31
CA ILE A 29 -30.22 -19.08 24.79
C ILE A 29 -29.28 -18.38 25.78
N SER A 30 -29.46 -18.54 27.09
CA SER A 30 -28.57 -17.95 28.08
C SER A 30 -27.19 -18.61 28.09
N ILE A 31 -27.12 -19.94 27.92
CA ILE A 31 -25.85 -20.66 27.75
C ILE A 31 -25.17 -20.25 26.45
N ILE A 32 -25.90 -20.15 25.33
CA ILE A 32 -25.33 -19.70 24.04
C ILE A 32 -24.79 -18.28 24.17
N ALA A 33 -25.53 -17.36 24.79
CA ALA A 33 -25.10 -15.98 25.00
C ALA A 33 -23.82 -15.90 25.86
N LEU A 34 -23.71 -16.73 26.90
CA LEU A 34 -22.51 -16.82 27.74
C LEU A 34 -21.31 -17.36 26.95
N LEU A 35 -21.50 -18.41 26.13
CA LEU A 35 -20.42 -18.95 25.32
C LEU A 35 -19.94 -17.93 24.27
N VAL A 36 -20.87 -17.24 23.60
CA VAL A 36 -20.54 -16.24 22.59
C VAL A 36 -19.82 -15.03 23.20
N SER A 37 -20.22 -14.57 24.40
CA SER A 37 -19.57 -13.43 25.07
C SER A 37 -18.10 -13.70 25.41
N LEU A 38 -17.74 -14.94 25.72
CA LEU A 38 -16.36 -15.36 25.96
C LEU A 38 -15.57 -15.55 24.66
N LEU A 39 -16.23 -15.92 23.56
CA LEU A 39 -15.59 -16.20 22.27
C LEU A 39 -15.32 -14.93 21.42
N LEU A 40 -16.21 -13.94 21.45
CA LEU A 40 -16.13 -12.74 20.62
C LEU A 40 -14.81 -11.94 20.78
N PRO A 41 -14.29 -11.67 22.00
CA PRO A 41 -13.05 -10.92 22.18
C PRO A 41 -11.84 -11.62 21.55
N ALA A 42 -11.77 -12.96 21.68
CA ALA A 42 -10.69 -13.76 21.12
C ALA A 42 -10.70 -13.73 19.57
N MET A 43 -11.89 -13.72 18.97
CA MET A 43 -12.05 -13.70 17.51
C MET A 43 -11.52 -12.41 16.87
N ALA A 44 -11.64 -11.26 17.55
CA ALA A 44 -11.12 -9.98 17.04
C ALA A 44 -9.58 -9.96 16.92
N GLY A 45 -8.86 -10.66 17.82
CA GLY A 45 -7.42 -10.86 17.69
C GLY A 45 -7.05 -11.71 16.48
N ALA A 46 -7.71 -12.86 16.33
CA ALA A 46 -7.48 -13.78 15.22
C ALA A 46 -7.74 -13.13 13.86
N MET A 47 -8.84 -12.36 13.71
CA MET A 47 -9.16 -11.67 12.47
C MET A 47 -8.12 -10.63 12.06
N ARG A 48 -7.50 -9.93 13.02
CA ARG A 48 -6.40 -8.98 12.73
C ARG A 48 -5.17 -9.69 12.18
N VAL A 49 -4.80 -10.82 12.79
CA VAL A 49 -3.68 -11.65 12.31
C VAL A 49 -3.99 -12.22 10.94
N ALA A 50 -5.23 -12.67 10.69
CA ALA A 50 -5.67 -13.13 9.38
C ALA A 50 -5.56 -12.03 8.32
N ARG A 51 -6.12 -10.83 8.57
CA ARG A 51 -6.02 -9.68 7.64
C ARG A 51 -4.57 -9.30 7.36
N LYS A 52 -3.72 -9.27 8.38
CA LYS A 52 -2.28 -9.03 8.26
C LYS A 52 -1.60 -10.07 7.36
N THR A 53 -1.92 -11.33 7.56
CA THR A 53 -1.36 -12.44 6.77
C THR A 53 -1.81 -12.36 5.31
N THR A 54 -3.08 -12.02 5.07
CA THR A 54 -3.61 -11.76 3.73
C THR A 54 -2.90 -10.60 3.06
N CYS A 55 -2.70 -9.46 3.73
CA CYS A 55 -2.00 -8.31 3.14
C CYS A 55 -0.54 -8.64 2.81
N MET A 56 0.17 -9.41 3.65
CA MET A 56 1.51 -9.90 3.33
C MET A 56 1.51 -10.85 2.13
N ALA A 57 0.52 -11.74 2.02
CA ALA A 57 0.38 -12.63 0.86
C ALA A 57 0.15 -11.83 -0.43
N THR A 58 -0.70 -10.79 -0.40
CA THR A 58 -0.90 -9.87 -1.53
C THR A 58 0.39 -9.17 -1.92
N LEU A 59 1.14 -8.62 -0.95
CA LEU A 59 2.45 -7.99 -1.20
C LEU A 59 3.45 -8.96 -1.84
N ARG A 60 3.52 -10.21 -1.38
CA ARG A 60 4.36 -11.24 -2.01
C ARG A 60 3.94 -11.53 -3.45
N GLY A 61 2.63 -11.60 -3.72
CA GLY A 61 2.11 -11.75 -5.07
C GLY A 61 2.52 -10.58 -5.99
N LEU A 62 2.47 -9.35 -5.47
CA LEU A 62 2.95 -8.17 -6.21
C LEU A 62 4.46 -8.23 -6.46
N ALA A 63 5.25 -8.66 -5.48
CA ALA A 63 6.70 -8.81 -5.65
C ALA A 63 7.06 -9.88 -6.68
N GLN A 64 6.37 -11.02 -6.67
CA GLN A 64 6.54 -12.07 -7.68
C GLN A 64 6.19 -11.57 -9.08
N ALA A 65 5.08 -10.83 -9.23
CA ALA A 65 4.70 -10.21 -10.50
C ALA A 65 5.76 -9.19 -10.96
N SER A 66 6.28 -8.37 -10.04
CA SER A 66 7.34 -7.41 -10.33
C SER A 66 8.63 -8.08 -10.80
N GLN A 67 9.03 -9.20 -10.19
CA GLN A 67 10.20 -9.97 -10.64
C GLN A 67 9.98 -10.59 -12.03
N ALA A 68 8.79 -11.15 -12.29
CA ALA A 68 8.44 -11.70 -13.60
C ALA A 68 8.44 -10.62 -14.70
N TRP A 69 7.87 -9.45 -14.38
CA TRP A 69 7.90 -8.28 -15.26
C TRP A 69 9.33 -7.86 -15.55
N SER A 70 10.15 -7.70 -14.50
CA SER A 70 11.54 -7.27 -14.59
C SER A 70 12.38 -8.21 -15.47
N THR A 71 12.22 -9.53 -15.29
CA THR A 71 12.90 -10.57 -16.09
C THR A 71 12.56 -10.44 -17.58
N SER A 72 11.32 -10.11 -17.90
CA SER A 72 10.85 -9.93 -19.28
C SER A 72 11.23 -8.56 -19.89
N ASN A 73 11.78 -7.65 -19.07
CA ASN A 73 12.00 -6.25 -19.41
C ASN A 73 13.43 -5.79 -19.02
N GLU A 74 14.43 -6.65 -19.26
CA GLU A 74 15.86 -6.34 -19.04
C GLU A 74 16.19 -5.83 -17.62
N ASP A 75 15.66 -6.47 -16.59
CA ASP A 75 15.86 -6.07 -15.19
C ASP A 75 15.27 -4.70 -14.83
N MET A 76 14.49 -4.05 -15.71
CA MET A 76 13.86 -2.77 -15.37
C MET A 76 12.91 -2.94 -14.19
N ILE A 77 12.80 -1.89 -13.39
CA ILE A 77 11.85 -1.80 -12.27
C ILE A 77 10.55 -1.22 -12.82
N VAL A 78 9.44 -1.93 -12.58
CA VAL A 78 8.09 -1.48 -12.97
C VAL A 78 7.69 -0.21 -12.20
N GLY A 79 6.83 0.62 -12.78
CA GLY A 79 6.26 1.80 -12.14
C GLY A 79 7.09 3.08 -12.27
N ALA A 80 8.23 3.06 -12.98
CA ALA A 80 8.97 4.29 -13.24
C ALA A 80 8.43 4.99 -14.50
N PRO A 81 8.40 6.34 -14.53
CA PRO A 81 8.10 7.09 -15.74
C PRO A 81 9.06 6.80 -16.89
N SER A 82 10.28 6.40 -16.59
CA SER A 82 11.32 6.02 -17.55
C SER A 82 11.37 4.52 -17.84
N THR A 83 10.46 3.72 -17.29
CA THR A 83 10.31 2.29 -17.60
C THR A 83 8.89 2.04 -18.09
N SER A 84 8.03 1.38 -17.31
CA SER A 84 6.67 1.03 -17.68
C SER A 84 5.76 2.24 -17.93
N GLY A 85 6.11 3.43 -17.44
CA GLY A 85 5.33 4.66 -17.61
C GLY A 85 5.62 5.47 -18.88
N ALA A 86 6.71 5.17 -19.60
CA ALA A 86 7.23 6.06 -20.65
C ALA A 86 6.30 6.22 -21.86
N TYR A 87 5.55 5.17 -22.20
CA TYR A 87 4.63 5.16 -23.34
C TYR A 87 3.49 6.18 -23.21
N LEU A 88 3.12 6.56 -21.98
CA LEU A 88 2.07 7.54 -21.71
C LEU A 88 2.42 8.96 -22.21
N TRP A 89 3.66 9.17 -22.66
CA TRP A 89 4.14 10.43 -23.21
C TRP A 89 4.58 10.34 -24.69
N GLY A 90 4.14 9.31 -25.41
CA GLY A 90 4.40 9.19 -26.85
C GLY A 90 5.85 8.83 -27.21
N SER A 91 6.69 8.52 -26.22
CA SER A 91 8.04 7.99 -26.44
C SER A 91 7.95 6.50 -26.80
N PRO A 92 8.32 6.07 -28.01
CA PRO A 92 8.42 4.66 -28.33
C PRO A 92 9.61 4.08 -27.56
N MET A 93 9.33 3.27 -26.55
CA MET A 93 10.34 2.42 -25.93
C MET A 93 10.27 1.02 -26.53
N PRO A 94 11.41 0.33 -26.72
CA PRO A 94 11.45 -1.02 -27.29
C PRO A 94 10.61 -2.07 -26.54
N THR A 95 10.25 -1.80 -25.28
CA THR A 95 9.75 -2.80 -24.33
C THR A 95 8.53 -2.37 -23.53
N VAL A 96 7.89 -1.24 -23.83
CA VAL A 96 6.82 -0.73 -22.96
C VAL A 96 5.42 -1.08 -23.46
N ALA A 97 4.70 -1.83 -22.63
CA ALA A 97 3.31 -2.20 -22.83
C ALA A 97 2.40 -0.97 -22.86
N TYR A 98 1.74 -0.72 -24.00
CA TYR A 98 0.47 -0.01 -24.00
C TYR A 98 -0.50 -0.81 -23.11
N GLY A 99 -1.08 -0.20 -22.08
CA GLY A 99 -1.83 -0.98 -21.09
C GLY A 99 -2.65 -0.18 -20.07
N ALA A 100 -3.00 -0.87 -18.99
CA ALA A 100 -3.96 -0.42 -17.97
C ALA A 100 -3.45 0.70 -17.04
N ALA A 101 -2.26 1.24 -17.27
CA ALA A 101 -1.70 2.28 -16.40
C ALA A 101 -2.61 3.53 -16.37
N VAL A 102 -2.75 4.12 -15.19
CA VAL A 102 -3.53 5.35 -14.98
C VAL A 102 -2.65 6.58 -14.88
N GLN A 103 -1.39 6.39 -14.52
CA GLN A 103 -0.39 7.44 -14.33
C GLN A 103 0.99 6.86 -14.63
N ARG A 104 1.96 7.73 -14.93
CA ARG A 104 3.34 7.29 -15.25
C ARG A 104 4.09 6.59 -14.11
N TRP A 105 3.63 6.77 -12.87
CA TRP A 105 4.20 6.11 -11.68
C TRP A 105 3.49 4.79 -11.34
N ASP A 106 2.53 4.38 -12.16
CA ASP A 106 1.65 3.25 -11.90
C ASP A 106 2.39 1.93 -12.15
N PHE A 107 2.65 1.20 -11.08
CA PHE A 107 3.14 -0.18 -11.14
C PHE A 107 2.00 -1.21 -11.19
N MET A 108 0.81 -0.87 -10.69
CA MET A 108 -0.31 -1.82 -10.57
C MET A 108 -0.90 -2.17 -11.94
N GLY A 109 -1.07 -1.16 -12.80
CA GLY A 109 -1.57 -1.35 -14.17
C GLY A 109 -0.73 -2.35 -14.99
N PRO A 110 0.59 -2.16 -15.12
CA PRO A 110 1.47 -3.12 -15.79
C PRO A 110 1.48 -4.51 -15.15
N LEU A 111 1.54 -4.59 -13.82
CA LEU A 111 1.56 -5.88 -13.12
C LEU A 111 0.26 -6.67 -13.22
N ALA A 112 -0.88 -6.00 -13.43
CA ALA A 112 -2.16 -6.68 -13.60
C ALA A 112 -2.12 -7.73 -14.71
N LYS A 113 -1.42 -7.44 -15.81
CA LYS A 113 -1.26 -8.37 -16.93
C LYS A 113 -0.53 -9.64 -16.50
N ASP A 114 0.60 -9.51 -15.81
CA ASP A 114 1.41 -10.66 -15.35
C ASP A 114 0.71 -11.46 -14.25
N MET A 115 -0.17 -10.82 -13.49
CA MET A 115 -1.00 -11.45 -12.48
C MET A 115 -2.28 -12.10 -13.05
N GLY A 116 -2.52 -12.01 -14.36
CA GLY A 116 -3.76 -12.48 -14.99
C GLY A 116 -5.01 -11.72 -14.50
N VAL A 117 -4.83 -10.48 -14.05
CA VAL A 117 -5.90 -9.60 -13.60
C VAL A 117 -6.35 -8.75 -14.77
N GLU A 118 -7.60 -8.93 -15.19
CA GLU A 118 -8.22 -8.09 -16.20
C GLU A 118 -8.58 -6.72 -15.61
N LEU A 119 -7.92 -5.68 -16.10
CA LEU A 119 -8.27 -4.29 -15.85
C LEU A 119 -8.85 -3.69 -17.13
N PRO A 120 -9.81 -2.74 -17.03
CA PRO A 120 -10.25 -1.99 -18.18
C PRO A 120 -9.05 -1.33 -18.87
N GLU A 121 -9.01 -1.34 -20.20
CA GLU A 121 -7.93 -0.66 -20.93
C GLU A 121 -8.23 0.84 -21.13
N GLY A 122 -7.24 1.55 -21.66
CA GLY A 122 -7.35 2.96 -22.02
C GLY A 122 -8.16 3.17 -23.30
N ASP A 123 -9.16 4.03 -23.22
CA ASP A 123 -9.91 4.56 -24.37
C ASP A 123 -9.46 5.98 -24.76
N GLY A 124 -8.34 6.45 -24.20
CA GLY A 124 -7.81 7.80 -24.41
C GLY A 124 -8.60 8.92 -23.73
N THR A 125 -9.62 8.60 -22.93
CA THR A 125 -10.49 9.60 -22.28
C THR A 125 -10.22 9.74 -20.78
N ASN A 126 -10.56 10.90 -20.20
CA ASN A 126 -10.53 11.13 -18.76
C ASN A 126 -11.40 10.12 -17.97
N PRO A 127 -12.66 9.82 -18.39
CA PRO A 127 -13.45 8.74 -17.80
C PRO A 127 -12.75 7.37 -17.84
N GLY A 128 -11.97 7.08 -18.88
CA GLY A 128 -11.17 5.87 -18.97
C GLY A 128 -10.14 5.76 -17.84
N VAL A 129 -9.40 6.83 -17.56
CA VAL A 129 -8.42 6.89 -16.45
C VAL A 129 -9.11 6.66 -15.10
N ALA A 130 -10.21 7.37 -14.85
CA ALA A 130 -11.00 7.24 -13.62
C ALA A 130 -11.54 5.81 -13.42
N ARG A 131 -12.03 5.18 -14.49
CA ARG A 131 -12.52 3.78 -14.48
C ARG A 131 -11.41 2.79 -14.12
N ARG A 132 -10.22 2.92 -14.73
CA ARG A 132 -9.06 2.07 -14.42
C ARG A 132 -8.58 2.25 -12.99
N PHE A 133 -8.51 3.48 -12.51
CA PHE A 133 -8.11 3.75 -11.12
C PHE A 133 -9.09 3.14 -10.12
N ASN A 134 -10.39 3.24 -10.40
CA ASN A 134 -11.42 2.58 -9.62
C ASN A 134 -11.30 1.05 -9.63
N ALA A 135 -10.98 0.45 -10.78
CA ALA A 135 -10.73 -0.99 -10.88
C ALA A 135 -9.52 -1.41 -10.00
N ILE A 136 -8.40 -0.67 -10.08
CA ILE A 136 -7.20 -0.96 -9.28
C ILE A 136 -7.50 -0.90 -7.78
N ARG A 137 -8.08 0.21 -7.28
CA ARG A 137 -8.33 0.41 -5.84
C ARG A 137 -9.50 -0.38 -5.25
N THR A 138 -10.15 -1.21 -6.06
CA THR A 138 -11.22 -2.13 -5.60
C THR A 138 -10.88 -3.59 -5.85
N HIS A 139 -9.85 -3.89 -6.65
CA HIS A 139 -9.46 -5.25 -6.94
C HIS A 139 -8.63 -5.87 -5.81
N LYS A 140 -9.00 -7.08 -5.39
CA LYS A 140 -8.36 -7.79 -4.25
C LYS A 140 -6.85 -8.01 -4.41
N ALA A 141 -6.36 -8.08 -5.64
CA ALA A 141 -4.93 -8.27 -5.94
C ALA A 141 -4.07 -7.04 -5.59
N PHE A 142 -4.68 -5.86 -5.47
CA PHE A 142 -3.99 -4.59 -5.18
C PHE A 142 -4.45 -3.98 -3.87
N MET A 143 -5.25 -4.71 -3.09
CA MET A 143 -5.88 -4.19 -1.88
C MET A 143 -5.45 -4.96 -0.63
N CYS A 144 -5.11 -4.20 0.40
CA CYS A 144 -4.95 -4.73 1.74
C CYS A 144 -6.31 -4.86 2.42
N ALA A 145 -6.60 -6.03 2.99
CA ALA A 145 -7.81 -6.31 3.75
C ALA A 145 -8.01 -5.39 4.98
N SER A 146 -6.95 -4.75 5.48
CA SER A 146 -7.01 -3.75 6.57
C SER A 146 -7.20 -2.31 6.07
N ASN A 147 -7.24 -2.05 4.76
CA ASN A 147 -7.39 -0.71 4.22
C ASN A 147 -8.87 -0.32 4.10
N GLU A 148 -9.38 0.40 5.09
CA GLU A 148 -10.77 0.87 5.14
C GLU A 148 -10.90 2.40 4.91
N PHE A 149 -9.80 3.07 4.58
CA PHE A 149 -9.77 4.53 4.42
C PHE A 149 -10.26 4.96 3.04
N LEU A 150 -11.08 6.00 3.00
CA LEU A 150 -11.56 6.60 1.77
C LEU A 150 -10.65 7.75 1.37
N ALA A 151 -10.33 7.83 0.07
CA ALA A 151 -9.62 8.93 -0.55
C ALA A 151 -10.55 9.76 -1.45
N THR A 152 -10.51 11.08 -1.28
CA THR A 152 -11.26 12.05 -2.09
C THR A 152 -10.43 12.56 -3.27
N HIS A 153 -11.10 13.15 -4.26
CA HIS A 153 -10.43 13.76 -5.40
C HIS A 153 -9.68 15.04 -5.00
N PHE A 154 -8.41 15.15 -5.40
CA PHE A 154 -7.63 16.39 -5.28
C PHE A 154 -7.33 17.00 -6.65
N ALA A 155 -6.72 16.22 -7.55
CA ALA A 155 -6.32 16.70 -8.87
C ALA A 155 -6.36 15.60 -9.95
N GLY A 156 -6.28 16.02 -11.21
CA GLY A 156 -6.43 15.13 -12.38
C GLY A 156 -7.88 14.66 -12.59
N PRO A 157 -8.09 13.60 -13.40
CA PRO A 157 -9.41 13.01 -13.60
C PRO A 157 -10.09 12.62 -12.29
N ASN A 158 -11.35 13.02 -12.10
CA ASN A 158 -12.12 12.68 -10.91
C ASN A 158 -12.67 11.25 -11.01
N ALA A 159 -12.22 10.38 -10.10
CA ALA A 159 -12.68 8.99 -9.99
C ALA A 159 -13.70 8.77 -8.86
N GLY A 160 -14.20 9.84 -8.24
CA GLY A 160 -15.08 9.81 -7.07
C GLY A 160 -14.36 9.43 -5.77
N THR A 161 -15.09 9.47 -4.66
CA THR A 161 -14.60 9.03 -3.35
C THR A 161 -14.71 7.51 -3.22
N ASN A 162 -13.60 6.84 -2.92
CA ASN A 162 -13.57 5.38 -2.67
C ASN A 162 -12.30 5.03 -1.88
N ARG A 163 -12.05 3.74 -1.62
CA ARG A 163 -10.86 3.28 -0.88
C ARG A 163 -9.58 3.87 -1.46
N MET A 164 -8.69 4.31 -0.58
CA MET A 164 -7.35 4.74 -0.93
C MET A 164 -6.54 3.57 -1.51
N ILE A 165 -5.51 3.86 -2.31
CA ILE A 165 -4.52 2.86 -2.68
C ILE A 165 -3.92 2.20 -1.42
N SER A 166 -3.72 0.88 -1.51
CA SER A 166 -3.26 0.10 -0.36
C SER A 166 -1.75 0.02 -0.21
N TYR A 167 -1.02 0.12 -1.31
CA TYR A 167 0.41 -0.15 -1.38
C TYR A 167 1.14 0.92 -2.17
N ASN A 168 2.30 1.31 -1.67
CA ASN A 168 3.21 2.22 -2.35
C ASN A 168 4.59 1.59 -2.53
N MET A 169 5.31 2.07 -3.53
CA MET A 169 6.72 1.75 -3.75
C MET A 169 7.63 2.90 -3.28
N GLY A 170 8.88 2.58 -2.95
CA GLY A 170 9.91 3.59 -2.72
C GLY A 170 10.30 4.32 -4.01
N VAL A 171 10.02 5.62 -4.10
CA VAL A 171 10.22 6.40 -5.33
C VAL A 171 11.69 6.51 -5.76
N TYR A 172 12.64 6.41 -4.82
CA TYR A 172 14.08 6.48 -5.14
C TYR A 172 14.56 5.33 -6.01
N PHE A 173 13.87 4.18 -5.99
CA PHE A 173 14.20 3.08 -6.90
C PHE A 173 13.79 3.39 -8.34
N LEU A 174 12.89 4.35 -8.56
CA LEU A 174 12.31 4.71 -9.85
C LEU A 174 12.95 5.92 -10.52
N TYR A 175 13.73 6.70 -9.77
CA TYR A 175 14.37 7.87 -10.34
C TYR A 175 15.60 7.52 -11.17
N ILE A 176 15.90 8.37 -12.14
CA ILE A 176 17.18 8.42 -12.83
C ILE A 176 17.99 9.57 -12.24
N ASN A 177 19.26 9.31 -11.91
CA ASN A 177 20.20 10.41 -11.73
C ASN A 177 20.56 10.96 -13.12
N ALA A 178 20.33 12.26 -13.31
CA ALA A 178 20.97 12.98 -14.41
C ALA A 178 21.27 14.41 -13.97
N THR A 179 22.47 14.88 -14.30
CA THR A 179 22.84 16.31 -14.25
C THR A 179 22.55 17.04 -15.55
N SER A 180 22.16 16.33 -16.61
CA SER A 180 21.69 16.88 -17.88
C SER A 180 20.70 15.92 -18.54
N SER A 181 19.75 16.44 -19.32
CA SER A 181 18.72 15.69 -20.06
C SER A 181 19.27 14.75 -21.17
N ALA A 182 20.58 14.52 -21.21
CA ALA A 182 21.30 13.91 -22.34
C ALA A 182 22.17 12.70 -21.96
N GLU A 183 22.12 12.17 -20.73
CA GLU A 183 22.74 10.86 -20.47
C GLU A 183 21.97 9.76 -21.23
N ALA A 184 22.56 9.37 -22.35
CA ALA A 184 22.03 8.47 -23.36
C ALA A 184 21.68 7.08 -22.80
N GLY A 185 20.43 6.67 -22.98
CA GLY A 185 20.00 5.27 -22.77
C GLY A 185 18.61 5.09 -22.19
N PHE A 186 18.04 6.13 -21.59
CA PHE A 186 16.64 6.14 -21.15
C PHE A 186 15.95 7.41 -21.69
N PRO A 187 14.75 7.29 -22.30
CA PRO A 187 13.88 8.42 -22.54
C PRO A 187 13.68 9.12 -21.20
N GLY A 188 14.22 10.32 -21.10
CA GLY A 188 13.64 11.29 -20.20
C GLY A 188 12.15 11.42 -20.54
N ASP A 189 11.30 11.61 -19.53
CA ASP A 189 9.87 11.81 -19.74
C ASP A 189 9.53 13.17 -20.37
N GLY A 190 10.50 13.86 -20.98
CA GLY A 190 10.38 15.22 -21.53
C GLY A 190 10.11 16.33 -20.51
N ASN A 191 9.61 15.98 -19.33
CA ASN A 191 9.11 16.89 -18.29
C ASN A 191 10.02 16.98 -17.06
N GLY A 192 11.20 16.36 -17.08
CA GLY A 192 12.17 16.50 -15.98
C GLY A 192 11.82 15.72 -14.71
N THR A 193 10.80 14.85 -14.73
CA THR A 193 10.24 14.30 -13.48
C THR A 193 10.74 12.90 -13.14
N SER A 194 11.27 12.20 -14.14
CA SER A 194 12.08 10.99 -13.95
C SER A 194 13.46 11.35 -13.39
N TYR A 195 13.85 12.62 -13.54
CA TYR A 195 15.16 13.13 -13.22
C TYR A 195 15.16 13.75 -11.84
N TYR A 196 16.20 13.44 -11.09
CA TYR A 196 16.42 14.04 -9.78
C TYR A 196 17.71 14.85 -9.79
N SER A 197 17.60 16.15 -10.11
CA SER A 197 18.74 17.06 -10.16
C SER A 197 18.55 18.24 -9.21
N GLY A 198 19.36 18.31 -8.15
CA GLY A 198 19.87 19.60 -7.67
C GLY A 198 19.25 20.27 -6.45
N SER A 199 18.28 19.71 -5.71
CA SER A 199 17.67 20.43 -4.57
C SER A 199 17.32 19.61 -3.33
N PHE A 200 17.82 18.38 -3.19
CA PHE A 200 17.48 17.52 -2.06
C PHE A 200 18.67 16.82 -1.42
N GLU A 201 18.41 16.37 -0.20
CA GLU A 201 19.33 15.74 0.72
C GLU A 201 19.97 14.47 0.14
N THR A 202 19.24 13.70 -0.68
CA THR A 202 19.66 12.39 -1.17
C THR A 202 20.03 12.39 -2.66
N LYS A 203 21.22 11.92 -2.99
CA LYS A 203 21.79 11.84 -4.35
C LYS A 203 22.08 10.38 -4.70
N MET A 204 21.43 9.88 -5.75
CA MET A 204 21.73 8.55 -6.31
C MET A 204 23.11 8.55 -7.01
N PRO A 205 23.71 7.39 -7.30
CA PRO A 205 24.87 7.31 -8.19
C PRO A 205 24.55 7.86 -9.58
N GLY A 206 25.49 8.53 -10.26
CA GLY A 206 25.26 9.10 -11.61
C GLY A 206 24.84 8.05 -12.64
N ASN A 207 25.44 6.87 -12.57
CA ASN A 207 25.12 5.73 -13.42
C ASN A 207 23.87 4.95 -12.98
N TYR A 208 23.21 5.32 -11.88
CA TYR A 208 22.00 4.62 -11.43
C TYR A 208 20.87 4.84 -12.43
N LYS A 209 20.21 3.73 -12.78
CA LYS A 209 18.98 3.68 -13.57
C LYS A 209 18.04 2.68 -12.87
N PRO A 210 16.70 2.78 -13.05
CA PRO A 210 15.72 1.91 -12.38
C PRO A 210 15.80 0.45 -12.83
N ARG A 211 16.85 -0.26 -12.40
CA ARG A 211 17.08 -1.67 -12.69
C ARG A 211 17.33 -2.44 -11.39
N THR A 212 16.77 -3.63 -11.28
CA THR A 212 16.92 -4.51 -10.11
C THR A 212 18.37 -4.91 -9.87
N SER A 213 19.20 -4.94 -10.90
CA SER A 213 20.65 -5.18 -10.80
C SER A 213 21.45 -4.03 -10.18
N LEU A 214 20.88 -2.83 -10.06
CA LEU A 214 21.57 -1.63 -9.57
C LEU A 214 21.12 -1.17 -8.17
N ILE A 215 20.19 -1.89 -7.54
CA ILE A 215 19.64 -1.50 -6.22
C ILE A 215 20.53 -1.89 -5.04
N GLY A 216 21.49 -2.81 -5.22
CA GLY A 216 22.25 -3.46 -4.15
C GLY A 216 21.64 -4.79 -3.71
N ASN A 217 21.90 -5.22 -2.47
CA ASN A 217 21.35 -6.48 -1.95
C ASN A 217 19.80 -6.47 -1.93
N PRO A 218 19.11 -7.29 -2.76
CA PRO A 218 17.65 -7.26 -2.89
C PRO A 218 16.91 -7.60 -1.59
N ALA A 219 17.50 -8.40 -0.71
CA ALA A 219 16.91 -8.75 0.59
C ALA A 219 16.86 -7.56 1.55
N ASN A 220 17.68 -6.53 1.34
CA ASN A 220 17.70 -5.35 2.22
C ASN A 220 16.96 -4.16 1.60
N LYS A 221 16.31 -4.29 0.44
CA LYS A 221 15.63 -3.19 -0.26
C LYS A 221 14.13 -3.42 -0.32
N VAL A 222 13.36 -2.46 0.19
CA VAL A 222 11.90 -2.50 0.15
C VAL A 222 11.43 -2.23 -1.27
N LEU A 223 10.65 -3.15 -1.82
CA LEU A 223 9.99 -2.99 -3.11
C LEU A 223 8.62 -2.33 -2.94
N PHE A 224 7.71 -2.97 -2.22
CA PHE A 224 6.38 -2.43 -1.92
C PHE A 224 6.13 -2.42 -0.42
N ALA A 225 5.30 -1.51 0.05
CA ALA A 225 4.84 -1.52 1.41
C ALA A 225 3.41 -0.99 1.54
N ASP A 226 2.75 -1.34 2.64
CA ASP A 226 1.46 -0.75 3.01
C ASP A 226 1.59 0.76 3.04
N GLY A 227 0.72 1.45 2.33
CA GLY A 227 0.78 2.90 2.21
C GLY A 227 -0.30 3.38 1.28
N GLY A 228 -0.83 4.57 1.52
CA GLY A 228 -1.57 5.28 0.49
C GLY A 228 -1.11 6.71 0.50
N LYS A 229 -0.79 7.23 -0.69
CA LYS A 229 -0.21 8.56 -0.79
C LYS A 229 -1.28 9.62 -0.63
N TYR A 230 -0.83 10.83 -0.31
CA TYR A 230 -1.63 12.02 -0.02
C TYR A 230 -2.54 11.88 1.20
N SER A 231 -2.05 11.22 2.25
CA SER A 231 -2.53 11.44 3.61
C SER A 231 -1.60 12.41 4.34
N GLU A 232 -2.13 13.29 5.17
CA GLU A 232 -1.30 14.07 6.10
C GLU A 232 -1.99 14.13 7.47
N ILE A 233 -1.35 14.81 8.42
CA ILE A 233 -1.84 14.94 9.79
C ILE A 233 -3.14 15.76 9.91
N ASP A 234 -3.36 16.68 8.97
CA ASP A 234 -4.52 17.60 8.93
C ASP A 234 -5.34 17.46 7.64
N VAL A 235 -4.94 16.56 6.75
CA VAL A 235 -5.59 16.36 5.46
C VAL A 235 -6.03 14.90 5.38
N ALA A 236 -7.34 14.72 5.24
CA ALA A 236 -7.90 13.41 4.95
C ALA A 236 -7.27 12.83 3.68
N PRO A 237 -7.18 11.50 3.54
CA PRO A 237 -6.60 10.91 2.35
C PRO A 237 -7.21 11.46 1.05
N ASP A 238 -6.36 11.80 0.09
CA ASP A 238 -6.80 12.24 -1.24
C ASP A 238 -6.02 11.52 -2.35
N TYR A 239 -6.27 11.88 -3.61
CA TYR A 239 -5.50 11.37 -4.74
C TYR A 239 -5.35 12.41 -5.86
N ASP A 240 -4.21 12.31 -6.55
CA ASP A 240 -3.88 13.07 -7.75
C ASP A 240 -3.62 12.13 -8.93
N LEU A 241 -4.53 12.17 -9.91
CA LEU A 241 -4.41 11.40 -11.16
C LEU A 241 -3.86 12.23 -12.33
N SER A 242 -3.26 13.39 -12.06
CA SER A 242 -2.61 14.17 -13.10
C SER A 242 -1.48 13.36 -13.73
N MET A 243 -1.48 13.26 -15.07
CA MET A 243 -0.41 12.57 -15.79
C MET A 243 1.00 13.13 -15.48
N PRO A 244 1.22 14.45 -15.33
CA PRO A 244 2.52 15.01 -14.97
C PRO A 244 2.81 15.02 -13.45
N ALA A 245 2.06 14.28 -12.62
CA ALA A 245 2.25 14.30 -11.16
C ALA A 245 3.70 14.00 -10.76
N THR A 246 4.29 14.85 -9.95
CA THR A 246 5.67 14.71 -9.46
C THR A 246 5.74 13.80 -8.22
N TRP A 247 6.94 13.62 -7.67
CA TRP A 247 7.15 12.95 -6.37
C TRP A 247 6.71 11.50 -6.26
N GLY A 248 6.44 10.79 -7.36
CA GLY A 248 5.95 9.41 -7.33
C GLY A 248 4.45 9.22 -7.61
N GLY A 249 3.71 10.28 -7.96
CA GLY A 249 2.28 10.18 -8.31
C GLY A 249 1.44 9.55 -7.20
N ALA A 250 0.35 8.84 -7.50
CA ALA A 250 -0.50 8.18 -6.49
C ALA A 250 0.04 6.83 -5.98
N PHE A 251 1.16 6.34 -6.51
CA PHE A 251 1.61 4.94 -6.37
C PHE A 251 2.97 4.76 -5.68
N SER A 252 3.70 5.84 -5.44
CA SER A 252 5.03 5.76 -4.82
C SER A 252 5.34 6.98 -3.98
N ASP A 253 6.23 6.82 -3.01
CA ASP A 253 6.56 7.86 -2.03
C ASP A 253 8.04 7.77 -1.61
N ARG A 254 8.59 8.85 -1.03
CA ARG A 254 10.01 9.01 -0.63
C ARG A 254 10.46 8.12 0.52
N GLY A 255 9.52 7.48 1.18
CA GLY A 255 9.80 6.63 2.33
C GLY A 255 9.57 7.36 3.66
N PRO A 256 9.36 6.58 4.72
CA PRO A 256 8.96 6.98 6.06
C PRO A 256 10.05 7.71 6.90
N HIS A 257 11.26 7.89 6.36
CA HIS A 257 12.40 8.43 7.10
C HIS A 257 12.49 9.95 7.05
N PHE A 258 11.82 10.58 6.09
CA PHE A 258 11.78 12.04 5.98
C PHE A 258 10.62 12.66 6.77
N LEU A 259 10.82 13.90 7.24
CA LEU A 259 9.91 14.77 7.94
C LEU A 259 9.48 15.97 7.08
N GLY A 260 8.28 16.47 7.34
CA GLY A 260 7.75 17.73 6.77
C GLY A 260 6.94 17.54 5.49
N ALA A 261 5.98 18.43 5.23
CA ALA A 261 5.08 18.32 4.07
C ALA A 261 5.80 18.51 2.72
N THR A 262 6.95 19.17 2.71
CA THR A 262 7.76 19.48 1.52
C THR A 262 8.87 18.44 1.25
N ALA A 263 9.41 17.80 2.29
CA ALA A 263 10.51 16.83 2.20
C ALA A 263 10.12 15.39 2.58
N GLY A 264 9.00 15.21 3.29
CA GLY A 264 8.53 13.95 3.86
C GLY A 264 7.76 13.02 2.93
N SER A 265 7.46 11.84 3.48
CA SER A 265 6.43 10.96 2.96
C SER A 265 5.05 11.38 3.50
N ARG A 266 4.07 11.41 2.60
CA ARG A 266 2.67 11.62 2.96
C ARG A 266 2.01 10.30 3.38
N SER A 267 2.44 9.20 2.78
CA SER A 267 1.91 7.86 3.07
C SER A 267 2.30 7.33 4.45
N TRP A 268 3.48 7.71 4.91
CA TRP A 268 4.13 7.20 6.11
C TRP A 268 4.57 8.33 7.03
N ASP A 269 3.73 9.36 7.16
CA ASP A 269 4.05 10.52 7.96
C ASP A 269 4.10 10.14 9.46
N ARG A 270 5.31 10.22 10.02
CA ARG A 270 5.62 9.89 11.42
C ARG A 270 5.83 11.12 12.29
N ARG A 271 5.43 12.33 11.87
CA ARG A 271 5.63 13.57 12.64
C ARG A 271 5.11 13.43 14.08
N PHE A 272 4.00 12.73 14.31
CA PHE A 272 3.43 12.53 15.66
C PHE A 272 4.16 11.53 16.56
N ALA A 273 5.13 10.76 16.05
CA ALA A 273 5.88 9.86 16.91
C ALA A 273 6.77 10.65 17.89
N PRO A 274 6.84 10.27 19.18
CA PRO A 274 7.76 10.88 20.12
C PRO A 274 9.21 10.84 19.60
N GLY A 275 9.90 11.98 19.63
CA GLY A 275 11.26 12.12 19.09
C GLY A 275 11.32 12.67 17.66
N ASN A 276 10.18 12.79 16.95
CA ASN A 276 10.14 13.22 15.54
C ASN A 276 9.80 14.69 15.30
N GLY A 277 9.84 15.52 16.34
CA GLY A 277 9.54 16.94 16.22
C GLY A 277 8.07 17.28 15.97
N GLY A 278 7.14 16.35 16.21
CA GLY A 278 5.70 16.56 16.03
C GLY A 278 5.11 17.63 16.94
N GLY A 279 4.36 18.57 16.36
CA GLY A 279 3.56 19.54 17.08
C GLY A 279 2.23 18.95 17.56
N SER A 280 1.72 19.39 18.71
CA SER A 280 0.50 18.89 19.36
C SER A 280 -0.82 19.28 18.67
N ALA A 281 -0.79 20.08 17.60
CA ALA A 281 -1.96 20.81 17.09
C ALA A 281 -2.89 20.03 16.13
N ALA A 282 -2.46 18.93 15.50
CA ALA A 282 -3.33 18.20 14.58
C ALA A 282 -4.49 17.50 15.30
N THR A 283 -5.41 16.86 14.57
CA THR A 283 -6.48 16.05 15.18
C THR A 283 -6.29 14.54 14.99
N VAL A 284 -5.46 14.15 14.01
CA VAL A 284 -5.24 12.75 13.62
C VAL A 284 -3.74 12.40 13.60
N ASP A 285 -3.40 11.16 13.93
CA ASP A 285 -2.06 10.60 13.74
C ASP A 285 -1.98 9.96 12.36
N ALA A 286 -1.30 10.59 11.40
CA ALA A 286 -1.25 10.14 10.01
C ALA A 286 -0.66 8.72 9.83
N ARG A 287 0.03 8.19 10.84
CA ARG A 287 0.52 6.80 10.82
C ARG A 287 -0.59 5.76 10.65
N ILE A 288 -1.84 6.07 11.03
CA ILE A 288 -2.98 5.16 10.81
C ILE A 288 -3.18 4.82 9.33
N TYR A 289 -2.78 5.73 8.41
CA TYR A 289 -3.05 5.59 6.99
C TYR A 289 -2.05 4.68 6.26
N GLY A 290 -0.80 4.60 6.75
CA GLY A 290 0.24 3.73 6.19
C GLY A 290 0.55 2.49 7.04
N PHE A 291 0.47 2.58 8.37
CA PHE A 291 0.86 1.53 9.31
C PHE A 291 -0.37 0.82 9.90
N ARG A 292 -1.03 0.00 9.07
CA ARG A 292 -2.37 -0.57 9.33
C ARG A 292 -2.38 -1.91 10.08
N HIS A 293 -1.22 -2.42 10.51
CA HIS A 293 -1.05 -3.78 11.02
C HIS A 293 -0.60 -3.85 12.48
N SER A 294 -0.80 -2.75 13.20
CA SER A 294 -0.52 -2.59 14.61
C SER A 294 -1.34 -3.54 15.48
N THR A 295 -0.82 -3.88 16.66
CA THR A 295 -1.58 -4.59 17.68
C THR A 295 -2.58 -3.65 18.34
N GLY A 296 -3.79 -3.59 17.78
CA GLY A 296 -4.87 -2.75 18.28
C GLY A 296 -4.88 -1.43 17.52
N THR A 297 -5.54 -0.43 18.09
CA THR A 297 -5.49 0.95 17.56
C THR A 297 -4.58 1.74 18.47
N PRO A 298 -3.30 1.94 18.11
CA PRO A 298 -2.40 2.73 18.93
C PRO A 298 -2.98 4.13 19.12
N PRO A 299 -2.86 4.74 20.30
CA PRO A 299 -3.32 6.09 20.52
C PRO A 299 -2.52 7.07 19.66
N ARG A 300 -3.09 8.25 19.45
CA ARG A 300 -2.36 9.36 18.82
C ARG A 300 -1.11 9.70 19.63
N GLY A 301 0.00 9.92 18.94
CA GLY A 301 1.27 10.23 19.61
C GLY A 301 1.89 9.03 20.33
N ALA A 302 1.43 7.81 20.04
CA ALA A 302 2.04 6.61 20.59
C ALA A 302 3.53 6.55 20.23
N LYS A 303 4.31 5.94 21.13
CA LYS A 303 5.76 5.76 20.99
C LYS A 303 6.13 5.13 19.64
N ALA A 304 7.35 5.40 19.18
CA ALA A 304 7.94 4.68 18.06
C ALA A 304 7.74 3.16 18.20
N ASN A 305 7.51 2.48 17.09
CA ASN A 305 7.16 1.07 16.92
C ASN A 305 5.77 0.64 17.44
N SER A 306 4.94 1.55 17.95
CA SER A 306 3.53 1.22 18.29
C SER A 306 2.70 0.96 17.04
N TYR A 307 3.04 1.65 15.95
CA TYR A 307 2.41 1.48 14.66
C TYR A 307 3.19 0.45 13.84
N GLN A 308 2.51 -0.45 13.13
CA GLN A 308 3.15 -1.47 12.32
C GLN A 308 2.62 -1.50 10.89
N GLY A 309 3.51 -1.65 9.92
CA GLY A 309 3.19 -1.80 8.50
C GLY A 309 3.84 -3.04 7.92
N ASN A 310 3.23 -3.63 6.90
CA ASN A 310 3.87 -4.68 6.12
C ASN A 310 4.65 -4.06 4.97
N LEU A 311 5.74 -4.73 4.63
CA LEU A 311 6.54 -4.44 3.47
C LEU A 311 7.00 -5.74 2.83
N VAL A 312 7.40 -5.67 1.57
CA VAL A 312 8.00 -6.75 0.81
C VAL A 312 9.27 -6.24 0.15
N TYR A 313 10.29 -7.08 0.16
CA TYR A 313 11.61 -6.76 -0.37
C TYR A 313 11.74 -7.22 -1.83
N PHE A 314 12.79 -6.76 -2.52
CA PHE A 314 13.02 -7.10 -3.92
C PHE A 314 13.28 -8.59 -4.15
N ASP A 315 13.76 -9.33 -3.15
CA ASP A 315 13.88 -10.80 -3.21
C ASP A 315 12.54 -11.55 -2.98
N GLY A 316 11.47 -10.82 -2.64
CA GLY A 316 10.11 -11.33 -2.45
C GLY A 316 9.75 -11.73 -1.03
N HIS A 317 10.67 -11.66 -0.05
CA HIS A 317 10.26 -11.89 1.34
C HIS A 317 9.49 -10.69 1.88
N ALA A 318 8.54 -10.95 2.79
CA ALA A 318 7.70 -9.92 3.39
C ALA A 318 7.82 -9.95 4.90
N ALA A 319 7.85 -8.76 5.50
CA ALA A 319 7.99 -8.55 6.92
C ALA A 319 7.00 -7.51 7.43
N THR A 320 6.69 -7.56 8.72
CA THR A 320 5.96 -6.50 9.40
C THR A 320 6.90 -5.82 10.37
N LEU A 321 7.10 -4.52 10.19
CA LEU A 321 7.98 -3.73 11.04
C LEU A 321 7.19 -2.66 11.79
N GLY A 322 7.69 -2.28 12.96
CA GLY A 322 7.25 -1.07 13.64
C GLY A 322 7.66 0.17 12.85
N ASP A 323 6.94 1.28 13.01
CA ASP A 323 7.13 2.49 12.20
C ASP A 323 8.56 3.05 12.24
N LEU A 324 9.32 2.87 13.33
CA LEU A 324 10.73 3.29 13.39
C LEU A 324 11.65 2.35 12.61
N ASP A 325 11.48 1.02 12.76
CA ASP A 325 12.29 0.06 12.00
C ASP A 325 11.93 0.06 10.50
N PHE A 326 10.66 0.35 10.20
CA PHE A 326 10.17 0.64 8.86
C PHE A 326 10.85 1.89 8.28
N SER A 327 11.24 2.85 9.12
CA SER A 327 12.00 4.06 8.76
C SER A 327 13.50 3.91 8.56
N ASN A 328 14.05 2.70 8.50
CA ASN A 328 15.45 2.53 8.13
C ASN A 328 15.75 3.12 6.72
N PRO A 329 16.54 4.19 6.54
CA PRO A 329 16.79 4.75 5.21
C PRO A 329 17.53 3.78 4.27
N TYR A 330 18.37 2.89 4.82
CA TYR A 330 19.16 1.95 4.02
C TYR A 330 18.32 0.98 3.18
N GLN A 331 17.06 0.73 3.56
CA GLN A 331 16.16 -0.15 2.81
C GLN A 331 15.29 0.58 1.76
N TRP A 332 15.21 1.91 1.81
CA TRP A 332 14.40 2.72 0.88
C TRP A 332 15.21 3.35 -0.25
N LEU A 333 16.53 3.19 -0.20
CA LEU A 333 17.48 3.85 -1.08
C LEU A 333 18.33 2.83 -1.85
N PRO A 334 18.58 3.04 -3.15
CA PRO A 334 19.54 2.23 -3.90
C PRO A 334 20.94 2.26 -3.29
N GLN A 335 21.73 1.21 -3.55
CA GLN A 335 23.14 1.16 -3.19
C GLN A 335 23.90 2.40 -3.69
N ASN A 336 24.92 2.82 -2.94
CA ASN A 336 25.79 3.95 -3.27
C ASN A 336 25.09 5.32 -3.30
N THR A 337 23.82 5.40 -2.91
CA THR A 337 23.13 6.66 -2.67
C THR A 337 23.76 7.39 -1.49
N VAL A 338 23.95 8.70 -1.62
CA VAL A 338 24.55 9.58 -0.61
C VAL A 338 23.54 10.61 -0.14
N THR A 339 23.35 10.72 1.17
CA THR A 339 22.47 11.75 1.75
C THR A 339 23.30 12.80 2.48
N ALA A 340 23.40 13.99 1.89
CA ALA A 340 24.32 15.05 2.29
C ALA A 340 23.85 15.90 3.48
N ASN A 341 22.55 15.97 3.75
CA ASN A 341 21.98 16.75 4.84
C ASN A 341 20.87 15.95 5.52
N LEU A 342 20.89 15.87 6.84
CA LEU A 342 19.90 15.16 7.65
C LEU A 342 18.73 16.04 8.13
N SER A 343 18.65 17.30 7.71
CA SER A 343 17.70 18.29 8.23
C SER A 343 16.23 17.86 8.18
N ASN A 344 15.84 17.10 7.17
CA ASN A 344 14.50 16.56 7.02
C ASN A 344 14.43 15.08 7.36
N ILE A 345 15.46 14.43 7.93
CA ILE A 345 15.31 13.07 8.45
C ILE A 345 14.80 13.14 9.88
N ALA A 346 13.92 12.21 10.24
CA ALA A 346 13.40 12.09 11.60
C ALA A 346 14.54 11.96 12.63
N PRO A 347 14.59 12.79 13.69
CA PRO A 347 15.67 12.71 14.69
C PRO A 347 15.79 11.34 15.35
N ASP A 348 14.66 10.65 15.56
CA ASP A 348 14.69 9.28 16.11
C ASP A 348 15.33 8.27 15.14
N VAL A 349 15.17 8.45 13.83
CA VAL A 349 15.82 7.66 12.78
C VAL A 349 17.31 7.96 12.74
N VAL A 350 17.70 9.24 12.77
CA VAL A 350 19.11 9.65 12.82
C VAL A 350 19.81 8.99 14.00
N GLN A 351 19.21 9.07 15.19
CA GLN A 351 19.76 8.47 16.40
C GLN A 351 19.79 6.93 16.31
N ARG A 352 18.70 6.30 15.86
CA ARG A 352 18.55 4.83 15.80
C ARG A 352 19.59 4.18 14.90
N TYR A 353 19.90 4.81 13.77
CA TYR A 353 20.79 4.26 12.74
C TYR A 353 22.17 4.92 12.70
N GLY A 354 22.47 5.82 13.65
CA GLY A 354 23.76 6.51 13.73
C GLY A 354 24.09 7.28 12.45
N LEU A 355 23.11 7.95 11.87
CA LEU A 355 23.30 8.67 10.60
C LEU A 355 24.11 9.95 10.83
N SER A 356 25.01 10.23 9.90
CA SER A 356 25.73 11.50 9.82
C SER A 356 25.50 12.15 8.46
N ASP A 357 25.72 13.46 8.36
CA ASP A 357 25.70 14.15 7.08
C ASP A 357 26.68 13.47 6.11
N GLY A 358 26.22 13.24 4.88
CA GLY A 358 26.97 12.51 3.87
C GLY A 358 26.94 10.99 4.03
N PHE A 359 26.04 10.42 4.85
CA PHE A 359 25.95 8.95 4.94
C PHE A 359 25.69 8.35 3.56
N LYS A 360 26.37 7.24 3.31
CA LYS A 360 26.29 6.50 2.06
C LYS A 360 25.68 5.14 2.31
N VAL A 361 24.73 4.77 1.47
CA VAL A 361 24.13 3.43 1.50
C VAL A 361 25.18 2.42 1.04
N GLY A 362 25.56 1.55 1.97
CA GLY A 362 26.50 0.45 1.73
C GLY A 362 25.97 -0.62 0.77
N PRO A 363 26.83 -1.59 0.39
CA PRO A 363 26.46 -2.74 -0.43
C PRO A 363 25.32 -3.60 0.15
#